data_AF-A0A842W0V3-F1
#
_entry.id   AF-A0A842W0V3-F1
#
_cell.length_a   1.000
_cell.length_b   1.000
_cell.length_c   1.000
_cell.angle_alpha   90.00
_cell.angle_beta   90.00
_cell.angle_gamma   90.00
#
_symmetry.space_group_name_H-M   'P 1'
#
loop_
_entity.id
_entity.type
_entity.pdbx_description
1 polymer ?
#
loop_
_entity_poly.entity_id
_entity_poly.type
_entity_poly.pdbx_seq_one_letter_code
_entity_poly.pdbx_strand_id
1 'polypeptide(L)'
;MKVFRTDKGRIYQITDKERMKEWDAEMPFIFIEYAKDRLIPSYPKSIKKQVDDYFKEVLNDIAIPAIERDLSSEDEEEREKAAESLQTYYPQYSKEMKKIIPKIKKFANDKNKKIAKIIKKIIEK
;
A
#
# COMPACT_ATOMS: atom_id res chain seq x y z
N MET A 1 16.47 -8.93 -1.56
CA MET A 1 15.38 -9.17 -2.53
C MET A 1 14.57 -10.37 -2.07
N LYS A 2 13.24 -10.34 -2.22
CA LYS A 2 12.37 -11.50 -1.96
C LYS A 2 12.50 -12.48 -3.10
N VAL A 3 12.83 -13.72 -2.80
CA VAL A 3 13.12 -14.76 -3.78
C VAL A 3 12.03 -15.82 -3.77
N PHE A 4 11.48 -16.13 -4.94
CA PHE A 4 10.56 -17.23 -5.17
C PHE A 4 11.22 -18.27 -6.07
N ARG A 5 11.18 -19.54 -5.67
CA ARG A 5 11.80 -20.64 -6.40
C ARG A 5 10.72 -21.54 -7.00
N THR A 6 10.94 -21.94 -8.24
CA THR A 6 10.15 -23.00 -8.88
C THR A 6 10.76 -24.36 -8.60
N ASP A 7 9.95 -25.41 -8.76
CA ASP A 7 10.39 -26.81 -8.66
C ASP A 7 11.47 -27.16 -9.71
N LYS A 8 11.56 -26.38 -10.79
CA LYS A 8 12.57 -26.51 -11.87
C LYS A 8 13.83 -25.67 -11.65
N GLY A 9 14.02 -25.10 -10.46
CA GLY A 9 15.20 -24.31 -10.11
C GLY A 9 15.23 -22.88 -10.68
N ARG A 10 14.21 -22.45 -11.44
CA ARG A 10 14.08 -21.04 -11.86
C ARG A 10 13.74 -20.15 -10.68
N ILE A 11 14.28 -18.95 -10.69
CA ILE A 11 14.17 -17.96 -9.62
C ILE A 11 13.43 -16.71 -10.13
N TYR A 12 12.49 -16.23 -9.32
CA TYR A 12 11.81 -14.95 -9.49
C TYR A 12 12.12 -14.06 -8.30
N GLN A 13 12.43 -12.79 -8.56
CA GLN A 13 12.85 -11.85 -7.52
C GLN A 13 11.96 -10.60 -7.54
N ILE A 14 11.58 -10.16 -6.35
CA ILE A 14 10.77 -8.97 -6.09
C ILE A 14 11.45 -8.18 -4.97
N THR A 15 11.26 -6.88 -4.91
CA THR A 15 11.76 -6.04 -3.82
C THR A 15 11.30 -6.58 -2.45
N ASP A 16 12.19 -6.57 -1.46
CA ASP A 16 11.88 -6.99 -0.08
C ASP A 16 11.11 -5.93 0.70
N LYS A 17 10.25 -6.37 1.63
CA LYS A 17 9.51 -5.51 2.56
C LYS A 17 10.42 -4.53 3.30
N GLU A 18 11.59 -4.99 3.76
CA GLU A 18 12.55 -4.16 4.49
C GLU A 18 12.98 -2.93 3.69
N ARG A 19 13.14 -3.06 2.37
CA ARG A 19 13.49 -1.92 1.50
C ARG A 19 12.33 -0.97 1.27
N MET A 20 11.09 -1.44 1.43
CA MET A 20 9.89 -0.64 1.23
C MET A 20 9.45 0.10 2.50
N LYS A 21 10.02 -0.23 3.68
CA LYS A 21 9.64 0.42 4.95
C LYS A 21 9.86 1.93 4.94
N GLU A 22 10.88 2.38 4.21
CA GLU A 22 11.27 3.78 4.10
C GLU A 22 10.57 4.49 2.94
N TRP A 23 9.78 3.78 2.14
CA TRP A 23 9.03 4.40 1.05
C TRP A 23 7.90 5.26 1.61
N ASP A 24 7.55 6.30 0.87
CA ASP A 24 6.32 7.07 1.11
C ASP A 24 5.08 6.19 0.96
N ALA A 25 3.94 6.73 1.39
CA ALA A 25 2.66 6.04 1.35
C ALA A 25 2.20 5.62 -0.05
N GLU A 26 2.69 6.24 -1.12
CA GLU A 26 2.22 5.98 -2.49
C GLU A 26 2.98 4.81 -3.13
N MET A 27 4.30 4.80 -2.97
CA MET A 27 5.23 3.93 -3.69
C MET A 27 4.95 2.43 -3.55
N PRO A 28 4.56 1.88 -2.38
CA PRO A 28 4.21 0.47 -2.26
C PRO A 28 3.02 0.08 -3.14
N PHE A 29 2.02 0.96 -3.29
CA PHE A 29 0.85 0.68 -4.12
C PHE A 29 1.21 0.70 -5.61
N ILE A 30 1.95 1.72 -6.06
CA ILE A 30 2.46 1.82 -7.44
C ILE A 30 3.25 0.55 -7.79
N PHE A 31 4.12 0.11 -6.90
CA PHE A 31 4.93 -1.07 -7.11
C PHE A 31 4.08 -2.34 -7.28
N ILE A 32 3.07 -2.52 -6.42
CA ILE A 32 2.16 -3.67 -6.49
C ILE A 32 1.37 -3.66 -7.80
N GLU A 33 0.81 -2.53 -8.21
CA GLU A 33 0.07 -2.40 -9.47
C GLU A 33 0.99 -2.67 -10.68
N TYR A 34 2.15 -2.01 -10.74
CA TYR A 34 3.14 -2.24 -11.78
C TYR A 34 3.51 -3.73 -11.88
N ALA A 35 3.78 -4.37 -10.74
CA ALA A 35 4.17 -5.77 -10.74
C ALA A 35 3.03 -6.69 -11.18
N LYS A 36 1.78 -6.42 -10.79
CA LYS A 36 0.59 -7.16 -11.25
C LYS A 36 0.38 -7.05 -12.75
N ASP A 37 0.62 -5.87 -13.31
CA ASP A 37 0.35 -5.61 -14.73
C ASP A 37 1.50 -6.04 -15.64
N ARG A 38 2.74 -5.93 -15.17
CA ARG A 38 3.94 -6.10 -16.02
C ARG A 38 4.76 -7.34 -15.70
N LEU A 39 4.91 -7.70 -14.43
CA LEU A 39 5.82 -8.77 -14.01
C LEU A 39 5.09 -10.11 -13.89
N ILE A 40 4.05 -10.15 -13.07
CA ILE A 40 3.31 -11.36 -12.69
C ILE A 40 2.65 -12.10 -13.88
N PRO A 41 2.15 -11.46 -14.95
CA PRO A 41 1.50 -12.18 -16.04
C PRO A 41 2.39 -13.26 -16.66
N SER A 42 3.71 -13.01 -16.71
CA SER A 42 4.72 -13.92 -17.25
C SER A 42 5.11 -15.08 -16.31
N TYR A 43 4.69 -15.05 -15.05
CA TYR A 43 5.14 -16.01 -14.03
C TYR A 43 4.37 -17.34 -14.11
N PRO A 44 4.95 -18.47 -13.65
CA PRO A 44 4.23 -19.72 -13.48
C PRO A 44 3.12 -19.60 -12.43
N LYS A 45 2.01 -20.33 -12.60
CA LYS A 45 0.84 -20.29 -11.70
C LYS A 45 1.19 -20.51 -10.22
N SER A 46 2.13 -21.40 -9.92
CA SER A 46 2.61 -21.67 -8.54
C SER A 46 3.32 -20.47 -7.92
N ILE A 47 4.00 -19.65 -8.72
CA ILE A 47 4.70 -18.44 -8.27
C ILE A 47 3.72 -17.27 -8.15
N LYS A 48 2.75 -17.13 -9.09
CA LYS A 48 1.74 -16.06 -9.04
C LYS A 48 1.05 -16.01 -7.67
N LYS A 49 0.58 -17.16 -7.18
CA LYS A 49 -0.09 -17.25 -5.87
C LYS A 49 0.83 -16.81 -4.71
N GLN A 50 2.09 -17.26 -4.71
CA GLN A 50 3.05 -16.88 -3.67
C GLN A 50 3.34 -15.37 -3.69
N VAL A 51 3.43 -14.79 -4.88
CA VAL A 51 3.62 -13.34 -5.04
C VAL A 51 2.38 -12.56 -4.60
N ASP A 52 1.18 -13.03 -4.94
CA ASP A 52 -0.07 -12.39 -4.49
C ASP A 52 -0.19 -12.38 -2.97
N ASP A 53 0.17 -13.49 -2.31
CA ASP A 53 0.17 -13.57 -0.86
C ASP A 53 1.24 -12.65 -0.25
N TYR A 54 2.43 -12.58 -0.87
CA TYR A 54 3.46 -11.60 -0.48
C TYR A 54 2.99 -10.15 -0.64
N PHE A 55 2.24 -9.81 -1.70
CA PHE A 55 1.69 -8.47 -1.88
C PHE A 55 0.61 -8.13 -0.86
N LYS A 56 -0.18 -9.11 -0.41
CA LYS A 56 -1.07 -8.88 0.74
C LYS A 56 -0.27 -8.59 2.01
N GLU A 57 0.85 -9.27 2.24
CA GLU A 57 1.74 -8.92 3.36
C GLU A 57 2.29 -7.50 3.20
N VAL A 58 2.81 -7.12 2.02
CA VAL A 58 3.28 -5.75 1.76
C VAL A 58 2.20 -4.71 2.04
N LEU A 59 0.95 -4.96 1.61
CA LEU A 59 -0.16 -4.04 1.88
C LEU A 59 -0.41 -3.85 3.39
N ASN A 60 -0.47 -4.95 4.14
CA ASN A 60 -0.81 -4.91 5.57
C ASN A 60 0.36 -4.42 6.44
N ASP A 61 1.59 -4.81 6.10
CA ASP A 61 2.77 -4.59 6.94
C ASP A 61 3.51 -3.29 6.58
N ILE A 62 3.34 -2.79 5.34
CA ILE A 62 4.10 -1.65 4.82
C ILE A 62 3.17 -0.54 4.32
N ALA A 63 2.36 -0.81 3.28
CA ALA A 63 1.64 0.24 2.56
C ALA A 63 0.60 0.95 3.45
N ILE A 64 -0.20 0.18 4.19
CA ILE A 64 -1.21 0.71 5.10
C ILE A 64 -0.56 1.45 6.29
N PRO A 65 0.45 0.88 6.97
CA PRO A 65 1.21 1.62 7.99
C PRO A 65 1.87 2.91 7.48
N ALA A 66 2.37 2.93 6.24
CA ALA A 66 2.95 4.13 5.63
C ALA A 66 1.92 5.26 5.49
N ILE A 67 0.67 4.96 5.10
CA ILE A 67 -0.42 5.96 5.11
C ILE A 67 -0.62 6.55 6.52
N GLU A 68 -0.66 5.72 7.56
CA GLU A 68 -0.83 6.20 8.94
C GLU A 68 0.32 7.10 9.39
N ARG A 69 1.56 6.68 9.08
CA ARG A 69 2.78 7.40 9.40
C ARG A 69 2.79 8.76 8.71
N ASP A 70 2.58 8.78 7.40
CA ASP A 70 2.71 9.99 6.60
C ASP A 70 1.57 10.98 6.87
N LEU A 71 0.35 10.49 7.16
CA LEU A 71 -0.74 11.35 7.68
C LEU A 71 -0.42 11.96 9.05
N SER A 72 0.47 11.33 9.83
CA SER A 72 0.91 11.85 11.13
C SER A 72 2.14 12.77 11.02
N SER A 73 2.67 13.01 9.81
CA SER A 73 3.86 13.85 9.60
C SER A 73 3.61 15.30 10.00
N GLU A 74 4.67 16.01 10.38
CA GLU A 74 4.62 17.46 10.58
C GLU A 74 4.58 18.21 9.24
N ASP A 75 5.03 17.57 8.16
CA ASP A 75 5.01 18.12 6.81
C ASP A 75 3.60 18.03 6.20
N GLU A 76 3.06 19.17 5.77
CA GLU A 76 1.72 19.23 5.17
C GLU A 76 1.65 18.55 3.80
N GLU A 77 2.71 18.63 2.99
CA GLU A 77 2.78 18.01 1.67
C GLU A 77 2.79 16.48 1.79
N GLU A 78 3.55 15.92 2.75
CA GLU A 78 3.54 14.48 3.03
C GLU A 78 2.17 14.00 3.46
N ARG A 79 1.52 14.73 4.38
CA ARG A 79 0.16 14.39 4.82
C ARG A 79 -0.85 14.46 3.68
N GLU A 80 -0.75 15.46 2.80
CA GLU A 80 -1.62 15.57 1.62
C GLU A 80 -1.44 14.37 0.68
N LYS A 81 -0.19 14.02 0.33
CA LYS A 81 0.12 12.87 -0.53
C LYS A 81 -0.40 11.56 0.06
N ALA A 82 -0.29 11.38 1.38
CA ALA A 82 -0.83 10.21 2.07
C ALA A 82 -2.36 10.14 2.00
N ALA A 83 -3.05 11.28 2.17
CA ALA A 83 -4.50 11.35 2.02
C ALA A 83 -4.93 11.06 0.58
N GLU A 84 -4.24 11.61 -0.42
CA GLU A 84 -4.51 11.35 -1.83
C GLU A 84 -4.27 9.87 -2.19
N SER A 85 -3.17 9.29 -1.73
CA SER A 85 -2.87 7.86 -1.89
C SER A 85 -3.99 7.00 -1.31
N LEU A 86 -4.43 7.30 -0.09
CA LEU A 86 -5.57 6.63 0.52
C LEU A 86 -6.83 6.74 -0.35
N GLN A 87 -7.13 7.93 -0.88
CA GLN A 87 -8.30 8.13 -1.74
C GLN A 87 -8.21 7.32 -3.05
N THR A 88 -7.04 7.31 -3.68
CA THR A 88 -6.77 6.63 -4.95
C THR A 88 -6.88 5.12 -4.80
N TYR A 89 -6.26 4.55 -3.77
CA TYR A 89 -6.10 3.11 -3.63
C TYR A 89 -7.19 2.43 -2.78
N TYR A 90 -8.01 3.18 -2.02
CA TYR A 90 -9.11 2.61 -1.23
C TYR A 90 -10.09 1.75 -2.02
N PRO A 91 -10.57 2.13 -3.22
CA PRO A 91 -11.50 1.30 -3.97
C PRO A 91 -10.96 -0.10 -4.27
N GLN A 92 -9.67 -0.21 -4.57
CA GLN A 92 -9.03 -1.46 -4.96
C GLN A 92 -8.67 -2.35 -3.74
N TYR A 93 -8.27 -1.72 -2.64
CA TYR A 93 -7.77 -2.40 -1.44
C TYR A 93 -8.68 -2.19 -0.22
N SER A 94 -9.97 -1.94 -0.45
CA SER A 94 -10.93 -1.55 0.60
C SER A 94 -10.98 -2.53 1.77
N LYS A 95 -10.85 -3.83 1.51
CA LYS A 95 -10.86 -4.88 2.54
C LYS A 95 -9.69 -4.73 3.50
N GLU A 96 -8.49 -4.50 2.98
CA GLU A 96 -7.28 -4.30 3.76
C GLU A 96 -7.30 -2.92 4.43
N MET A 97 -7.67 -1.88 3.69
CA MET A 97 -7.67 -0.50 4.17
C MET A 97 -8.72 -0.21 5.23
N LYS A 98 -9.85 -0.93 5.28
CA LYS A 98 -10.85 -0.76 6.35
C LYS A 98 -10.26 -0.90 7.76
N LYS A 99 -9.17 -1.66 7.91
CA LYS A 99 -8.46 -1.84 9.18
C LYS A 99 -7.79 -0.56 9.70
N ILE A 100 -7.44 0.38 8.82
CA ILE A 100 -6.78 1.64 9.19
C ILE A 100 -7.77 2.70 9.66
N ILE A 101 -9.05 2.58 9.30
CA ILE A 101 -10.10 3.59 9.55
C ILE A 101 -10.09 4.07 11.02
N PRO A 102 -10.09 3.19 12.04
CA PRO A 102 -10.08 3.64 13.43
C PRO A 102 -8.89 4.54 13.79
N LYS A 103 -7.73 4.31 13.16
CA LYS A 103 -6.49 5.03 13.43
C LYS A 103 -6.42 6.38 12.73
N ILE A 104 -7.01 6.49 11.54
CA ILE A 104 -7.01 7.74 10.76
C ILE A 104 -8.19 8.67 11.09
N LYS A 105 -9.17 8.22 11.89
CA LYS A 105 -10.34 9.04 12.28
C LYS A 105 -9.98 10.41 12.86
N LYS A 106 -8.87 10.50 13.60
CA LYS A 106 -8.36 11.76 14.18
C LYS A 106 -8.09 12.83 13.11
N PHE A 107 -7.74 12.43 11.88
CA PHE A 107 -7.47 13.34 10.76
C PHE A 107 -8.74 13.87 10.06
N ALA A 108 -9.93 13.42 10.44
CA ALA A 108 -11.19 13.99 9.92
C ALA A 108 -11.38 15.47 10.29
N ASN A 109 -10.64 15.95 11.30
CA ASN A 109 -10.60 17.34 11.76
C ASN A 109 -9.24 17.99 11.53
N ASP A 110 -8.48 17.53 10.53
CA ASP A 110 -7.20 18.15 10.17
C ASP A 110 -7.37 19.65 9.85
N LYS A 111 -6.34 20.45 10.17
CA LYS A 111 -6.30 21.88 9.85
C LYS A 111 -6.38 22.09 8.34
N ASN A 112 -5.76 21.19 7.57
CA ASN A 112 -5.88 21.19 6.13
C ASN A 112 -7.23 20.61 5.71
N LYS A 113 -8.06 21.45 5.08
CA LYS A 113 -9.43 21.11 4.68
C LYS A 113 -9.49 20.00 3.63
N LYS A 114 -8.47 19.86 2.78
CA LYS A 114 -8.40 18.82 1.74
C LYS A 114 -8.21 17.45 2.38
N ILE A 115 -7.26 17.32 3.30
CA ILE A 115 -7.04 16.10 4.09
C ILE A 115 -8.32 15.72 4.84
N ALA A 116 -8.87 16.65 5.63
CA ALA A 116 -10.08 16.42 6.42
C ALA A 116 -11.26 15.92 5.56
N LYS A 117 -11.46 16.51 4.37
CA LYS A 117 -12.50 16.12 3.42
C LYS A 117 -12.28 14.70 2.88
N ILE A 118 -11.05 14.36 2.51
CA ILE A 118 -10.71 13.02 2.03
C ILE A 118 -10.98 11.98 3.12
N ILE A 119 -10.49 12.22 4.34
CA ILE A 119 -10.62 11.28 5.45
C ILE A 119 -12.09 11.06 5.82
N LYS A 120 -12.91 12.12 5.89
CA LYS A 120 -14.37 12.00 6.11
C LYS A 120 -15.03 11.11 5.07
N LYS A 121 -14.74 11.34 3.79
CA LYS A 121 -15.27 10.53 2.69
C LYS A 121 -14.87 9.05 2.79
N ILE A 122 -13.68 8.74 3.31
CA ILE A 122 -13.23 7.36 3.50
C ILE A 122 -13.93 6.70 4.69
N ILE A 123 -14.13 7.42 5.79
CA ILE A 123 -14.83 6.90 6.99
C ILE A 123 -16.28 6.55 6.69
N GLU A 124 -16.92 7.28 5.78
CA GLU A 124 -18.33 7.09 5.38
C GLU A 124 -18.56 5.89 4.42
N LYS A 125 -17.50 5.21 3.95
CA LYS A 125 -17.55 4.08 2.98
C LYS A 125 -17.36 2.70 3.60
#